data_AF-I3ICL0-F1
#
_entry.id   AF-I3ICL0-F1
#
_cell.length_a   1.000
_cell.length_b   1.000
_cell.length_c   1.000
_cell.angle_alpha   90.00
_cell.angle_beta   90.00
_cell.angle_gamma   90.00
#
_symmetry.space_group_name_H-M   'P 1'
#
loop_
_entity.id
_entity.type
_entity.pdbx_description
1 polymer ?
#
loop_
_entity_poly.entity_id
_entity_poly.type
_entity_poly.pdbx_seq_one_letter_code
_entity_poly.pdbx_strand_id
1 'polypeptide(L)'
;MRISKIIAALLISLCLSACVSSLLIGNQLQSKLMWSFLKPLVGFDPNEVNFFEAPIIKDRMTAILGDKYEPTMKLLRTAQEIQQEGALFYVASRYAPSQVQAVTDKAGLVWNSQTNQMAVMLIKDGKSEIFSEQIAGAKEAITPVFPQELQNAYSKAQEIQKTLNAPAEAMGEALDKKLDSTIDNVKQEQKNKIDSTINDAINQQIPDAQQPATN
;
A
#
# COMPACT_ATOMS: atom_id res chain seq x y z
N MET A 1 -12.85 60.61 -23.47
CA MET A 1 -12.00 59.49 -23.94
C MET A 1 -11.31 58.68 -22.83
N ARG A 2 -10.91 59.27 -21.70
CA ARG A 2 -10.22 58.53 -20.60
C ARG A 2 -11.14 57.58 -19.81
N ILE A 3 -12.39 57.97 -19.54
CA ILE A 3 -13.34 57.17 -18.75
C ILE A 3 -13.78 55.90 -19.51
N SER A 4 -14.04 56.02 -20.82
CA SER A 4 -14.42 54.87 -21.66
C SER A 4 -13.31 53.81 -21.76
N LYS A 5 -12.03 54.22 -21.74
CA LYS A 5 -10.88 53.30 -21.68
C LYS A 5 -10.76 52.59 -20.32
N ILE A 6 -11.10 53.26 -19.23
CA ILE A 6 -11.10 52.68 -17.87
C ILE A 6 -12.25 51.67 -17.71
N ILE A 7 -13.44 52.00 -18.23
CA ILE A 7 -14.59 51.09 -18.22
C ILE A 7 -14.31 49.84 -19.08
N ALA A 8 -13.71 50.01 -20.25
CA ALA A 8 -13.30 48.88 -21.10
C ALA A 8 -12.25 47.99 -20.41
N ALA A 9 -11.26 48.58 -19.72
CA ALA A 9 -10.27 47.81 -18.97
C ALA A 9 -10.87 47.03 -17.79
N LEU A 10 -11.85 47.62 -17.09
CA LEU A 10 -12.59 46.95 -16.01
C LEU A 10 -13.45 45.79 -16.51
N LEU A 11 -14.15 45.97 -17.64
CA LEU A 11 -14.95 44.92 -18.28
C LEU A 11 -14.10 43.74 -18.77
N ILE A 12 -12.93 44.01 -19.37
CA ILE A 12 -12.01 42.97 -19.82
C ILE A 12 -11.43 42.19 -18.64
N SER A 13 -11.05 42.87 -17.54
CA SER A 13 -10.58 42.21 -16.31
C SER A 13 -11.63 41.29 -15.68
N LEU A 14 -12.90 41.69 -15.70
CA LEU A 14 -14.02 40.89 -15.18
C LEU A 14 -14.31 39.65 -16.04
N CYS A 15 -14.13 39.74 -17.36
CA CYS A 15 -14.28 38.59 -18.26
C CYS A 15 -13.11 37.59 -18.15
N LEU A 16 -11.88 38.05 -17.86
CA LEU A 16 -10.73 37.16 -17.69
C LEU A 16 -10.81 36.33 -16.40
N SER A 17 -11.32 36.89 -15.30
CA SER A 17 -11.49 36.15 -14.04
C SER A 17 -12.59 35.08 -14.11
N ALA A 18 -13.65 35.30 -14.89
CA ALA A 18 -14.72 34.32 -15.10
C ALA A 18 -14.26 33.05 -15.86
N CYS A 19 -13.25 33.16 -16.72
CA CYS A 19 -12.70 32.01 -17.45
C CYS A 19 -11.90 31.06 -16.55
N VAL A 20 -11.19 31.59 -15.54
CA VAL A 20 -10.38 30.76 -14.63
C VAL A 20 -11.26 30.09 -13.57
N SER A 21 -12.31 30.78 -13.09
CA SER A 21 -13.27 30.20 -12.16
C SER A 21 -14.08 29.05 -12.77
N SER A 22 -14.38 29.10 -14.07
CA SER A 22 -15.15 28.04 -14.75
C SER A 22 -14.41 26.70 -14.82
N LEU A 23 -13.08 26.72 -14.97
CA LEU A 23 -12.27 25.51 -14.92
C LEU A 23 -12.26 24.88 -13.51
N LEU A 24 -12.21 25.73 -12.47
CA LEU A 24 -12.20 25.30 -11.07
C LEU A 24 -13.58 24.78 -10.62
N ILE A 25 -14.66 25.42 -11.08
CA ILE A 25 -16.05 24.98 -10.87
C ILE A 25 -16.32 23.65 -11.58
N GLY A 26 -15.73 23.45 -12.77
CA GLY A 26 -15.82 22.19 -13.52
C GLY A 26 -15.33 20.99 -12.70
N ASN A 27 -14.20 21.13 -11.98
CA ASN A 27 -13.66 20.06 -11.14
C ASN A 27 -14.57 19.71 -9.95
N GLN A 28 -15.20 20.72 -9.33
CA GLN A 28 -16.13 20.52 -8.21
C GLN A 28 -17.42 19.82 -8.65
N LEU A 29 -17.95 20.16 -9.82
CA LEU A 29 -19.14 19.52 -10.36
C LEU A 29 -18.87 18.08 -10.77
N GLN A 30 -17.73 17.80 -11.42
CA GLN A 30 -17.32 16.45 -11.75
C GLN A 30 -17.08 15.59 -10.50
N SER A 31 -16.49 16.16 -9.44
CA SER A 31 -16.31 15.45 -8.17
C SER A 31 -17.65 15.07 -7.53
N LYS A 32 -18.63 15.98 -7.52
CA LYS A 32 -19.98 15.71 -6.99
C LYS A 32 -20.70 14.63 -7.79
N LEU A 33 -20.57 14.63 -9.11
CA LEU A 33 -21.13 13.61 -9.99
C LEU A 33 -20.49 12.25 -9.68
N MET A 34 -19.15 12.19 -9.65
CA MET A 34 -18.42 10.95 -9.36
C MET A 34 -18.74 10.41 -7.97
N TRP A 35 -18.81 11.28 -6.97
CA TRP A 35 -19.24 10.91 -5.61
C TRP A 35 -20.65 10.33 -5.59
N SER A 36 -21.60 10.97 -6.30
CA SER A 36 -22.98 10.50 -6.37
C SER A 36 -23.11 9.18 -7.12
N PHE A 37 -22.21 8.91 -8.07
CA PHE A 37 -22.12 7.64 -8.78
C PHE A 37 -21.52 6.53 -7.90
N LEU A 38 -20.44 6.82 -7.18
CA LEU A 38 -19.69 5.84 -6.39
C LEU A 38 -20.33 5.49 -5.05
N LYS A 39 -20.89 6.48 -4.34
CA LYS A 39 -21.40 6.28 -2.99
C LYS A 39 -22.47 5.18 -2.89
N PRO A 40 -23.45 5.07 -3.81
CA PRO A 40 -24.41 3.97 -3.79
C PRO A 40 -23.79 2.59 -4.07
N LEU A 41 -22.59 2.53 -4.67
CA LEU A 41 -21.93 1.29 -5.08
C LEU A 41 -20.96 0.74 -4.01
N VAL A 42 -20.74 1.47 -2.92
CA VAL A 42 -19.91 0.98 -1.80
C VAL A 42 -20.51 -0.29 -1.23
N GLY A 43 -19.69 -1.33 -1.08
CA GLY A 43 -20.07 -2.67 -0.63
C GLY A 43 -20.49 -3.63 -1.75
N PHE A 44 -20.60 -3.17 -3.00
CA PHE A 44 -20.90 -4.05 -4.14
C PHE A 44 -19.62 -4.58 -4.79
N ASP A 45 -19.70 -5.78 -5.38
CA ASP A 45 -18.64 -6.33 -6.24
C ASP A 45 -18.50 -5.45 -7.50
N PRO A 46 -17.31 -4.89 -7.79
CA PRO A 46 -17.13 -3.97 -8.91
C PRO A 46 -17.38 -4.63 -10.27
N ASN A 47 -17.29 -5.95 -10.39
CA ASN A 47 -17.59 -6.66 -11.63
C ASN A 47 -19.10 -6.82 -11.83
N GLU A 48 -19.84 -7.11 -10.77
CA GLU A 48 -21.31 -7.27 -10.84
C GLU A 48 -22.00 -5.97 -11.23
N VAL A 49 -21.49 -4.83 -10.77
CA VAL A 49 -22.02 -3.50 -11.11
C VAL A 49 -21.35 -2.86 -12.32
N ASN A 50 -20.52 -3.60 -13.06
CA ASN A 50 -19.76 -3.12 -14.22
C ASN A 50 -18.98 -1.82 -13.96
N PHE A 51 -18.46 -1.66 -12.74
CA PHE A 51 -17.78 -0.46 -12.28
C PHE A 51 -16.66 0.00 -13.22
N PHE A 52 -15.84 -0.95 -13.66
CA PHE A 52 -14.69 -0.69 -14.52
C PHE A 52 -15.06 -0.35 -15.96
N GLU A 53 -16.27 -0.68 -16.40
CA GLU A 53 -16.76 -0.39 -17.75
C GLU A 53 -17.53 0.93 -17.80
N ALA A 54 -17.81 1.55 -16.66
CA ALA A 54 -18.36 2.90 -16.60
C ALA A 54 -17.39 3.87 -17.32
N PRO A 55 -17.85 4.66 -18.32
CA PRO A 55 -16.96 5.52 -19.12
C PRO A 55 -16.10 6.46 -18.27
N ILE A 56 -16.69 7.04 -17.22
CA ILE A 56 -15.99 7.94 -16.30
C ILE A 56 -14.83 7.27 -15.55
N ILE A 57 -14.85 5.95 -15.39
CA ILE A 57 -13.77 5.18 -14.77
C ILE A 57 -12.81 4.67 -15.83
N LYS A 58 -13.34 4.05 -16.88
CA LYS A 58 -12.58 3.43 -17.96
C LYS A 58 -11.66 4.41 -18.69
N ASP A 59 -12.18 5.58 -19.03
CA ASP A 59 -11.44 6.59 -19.81
C ASP A 59 -10.28 7.14 -18.97
N ARG A 60 -10.53 7.43 -17.69
CA ARG A 60 -9.51 7.89 -16.74
C ARG A 60 -8.44 6.83 -16.50
N MET A 61 -8.85 5.59 -16.23
CA MET A 61 -7.94 4.47 -16.04
C MET A 61 -7.05 4.23 -17.26
N THR A 62 -7.62 4.29 -18.47
CA THR A 62 -6.87 4.13 -19.72
C THR A 62 -5.84 5.24 -19.89
N ALA A 63 -6.22 6.49 -19.61
CA ALA A 63 -5.33 7.63 -19.68
C ALA A 63 -4.17 7.57 -18.67
N ILE A 64 -4.44 7.11 -17.44
CA ILE A 64 -3.44 6.99 -16.38
C ILE A 64 -2.45 5.85 -16.66
N LEU A 65 -2.94 4.70 -17.11
CA LEU A 65 -2.16 3.46 -17.14
C LEU A 65 -1.49 3.19 -18.48
N GLY A 66 -2.04 3.66 -19.60
CA GLY A 66 -1.54 3.35 -20.94
C GLY A 66 -1.30 1.84 -21.12
N ASP A 67 -0.06 1.47 -21.45
CA ASP A 67 0.35 0.07 -21.66
C ASP A 67 0.20 -0.84 -20.42
N LYS A 68 0.04 -0.25 -19.23
CA LYS A 68 -0.19 -0.97 -17.97
C LYS A 68 -1.68 -1.23 -17.70
N TYR A 69 -2.59 -0.79 -18.58
CA TYR A 69 -4.03 -0.92 -18.36
C TYR A 69 -4.46 -2.38 -18.20
N GLU A 70 -4.25 -3.22 -19.21
CA GLU A 70 -4.65 -4.64 -19.20
C GLU A 70 -4.09 -5.46 -18.03
N PRO A 71 -2.78 -5.46 -17.74
CA PRO A 71 -2.25 -6.22 -16.61
C PRO A 71 -2.78 -5.74 -15.26
N THR A 72 -3.07 -4.44 -15.11
CA THR A 72 -3.65 -3.89 -13.90
C THR A 72 -5.12 -4.28 -13.74
N MET A 73 -5.88 -4.22 -14.84
CA MET A 73 -7.28 -4.63 -14.86
C MET A 73 -7.47 -6.11 -14.55
N LYS A 74 -6.55 -6.97 -14.99
CA LYS A 74 -6.56 -8.40 -14.62
C LYS A 74 -6.54 -8.61 -13.11
N LEU A 75 -5.79 -7.79 -12.37
CA LEU A 75 -5.76 -7.84 -10.91
C LEU A 75 -7.00 -7.18 -10.32
N LEU A 76 -7.35 -5.96 -10.73
CA LEU A 76 -8.49 -5.22 -10.17
C LEU A 76 -9.82 -5.95 -10.34
N ARG A 77 -10.03 -6.71 -11.42
CA ARG A 77 -11.23 -7.54 -11.61
C ARG A 77 -11.36 -8.69 -10.61
N THR A 78 -10.32 -8.98 -9.82
CA THR A 78 -10.42 -9.93 -8.71
C THR A 78 -10.97 -9.32 -7.42
N ALA A 79 -11.12 -7.99 -7.36
CA ALA A 79 -11.56 -7.31 -6.15
C ALA A 79 -12.93 -7.79 -5.67
N GLN A 80 -13.11 -7.81 -4.36
CA GLN A 80 -14.35 -8.28 -3.74
C GLN A 80 -15.43 -7.20 -3.70
N GLU A 81 -15.04 -5.96 -3.44
CA GLU A 81 -15.98 -4.88 -3.20
C GLU A 81 -15.34 -3.52 -3.49
N ILE A 82 -16.21 -2.56 -3.78
CA ILE A 82 -15.90 -1.13 -3.76
C ILE A 82 -15.96 -0.66 -2.32
N GLN A 83 -14.88 -0.09 -1.82
CA GLN A 83 -14.72 0.32 -0.42
C GLN A 83 -14.64 1.84 -0.29
N GLN A 84 -14.84 2.32 0.94
CA GLN A 84 -14.68 3.73 1.28
C GLN A 84 -13.91 3.89 2.60
N GLU A 85 -12.87 4.73 2.59
CA GLU A 85 -12.11 5.14 3.77
C GLU A 85 -12.06 6.68 3.82
N GLY A 86 -12.91 7.28 4.66
CA GLY A 86 -13.06 8.73 4.70
C GLY A 86 -13.51 9.31 3.35
N ALA A 87 -12.65 10.12 2.72
CA ALA A 87 -12.88 10.71 1.40
C ALA A 87 -12.42 9.83 0.23
N LEU A 88 -11.82 8.67 0.51
CA LEU A 88 -11.27 7.78 -0.50
C LEU A 88 -12.31 6.72 -0.86
N PHE A 89 -12.61 6.60 -2.14
CA PHE A 89 -13.32 5.46 -2.72
C PHE A 89 -12.30 4.60 -3.44
N TYR A 90 -12.29 3.31 -3.18
CA TYR A 90 -11.23 2.47 -3.71
C TYR A 90 -11.68 1.05 -3.98
N VAL A 91 -10.89 0.38 -4.81
CA VAL A 91 -11.01 -1.04 -5.12
C VAL A 91 -9.63 -1.65 -5.01
N ALA A 92 -9.49 -2.69 -4.19
CA ALA A 92 -8.24 -3.43 -4.03
C ALA A 92 -8.42 -4.85 -4.58
N SER A 93 -7.51 -5.29 -5.44
CA SER A 93 -7.50 -6.67 -5.92
C SER A 93 -7.38 -7.65 -4.76
N ARG A 94 -7.96 -8.84 -4.90
CA ARG A 94 -7.67 -9.92 -3.97
C ARG A 94 -6.18 -10.24 -4.02
N TYR A 95 -5.66 -10.72 -2.91
CA TYR A 95 -4.35 -11.36 -2.88
C TYR A 95 -4.37 -12.53 -3.87
N ALA A 96 -3.59 -12.45 -4.95
CA ALA A 96 -3.37 -13.59 -5.83
C ALA A 96 -2.79 -14.76 -5.00
N PRO A 97 -3.20 -16.03 -5.23
CA PRO A 97 -2.70 -17.17 -4.47
C PRO A 97 -1.16 -17.20 -4.48
N SER A 98 -0.58 -17.25 -3.27
CA SER A 98 0.85 -17.09 -2.99
C SER A 98 1.74 -18.27 -3.41
N GLN A 99 1.31 -19.09 -4.36
CA GLN A 99 1.95 -20.39 -4.62
C GLN A 99 3.32 -20.28 -5.30
N VAL A 100 3.74 -19.11 -5.81
CA VAL A 100 5.00 -18.98 -6.57
C VAL A 100 5.78 -17.66 -6.34
N GLN A 101 5.25 -16.66 -5.61
CA GLN A 101 5.89 -15.34 -5.51
C GLN A 101 6.13 -14.89 -4.06
N ALA A 102 7.32 -14.31 -3.79
CA ALA A 102 7.67 -13.71 -2.51
C ALA A 102 6.78 -12.49 -2.16
N VAL A 103 6.30 -11.78 -3.20
CA VAL A 103 5.31 -10.70 -3.11
C VAL A 103 4.07 -11.12 -3.88
N THR A 104 2.90 -11.02 -3.27
CA THR A 104 1.65 -11.24 -3.98
C THR A 104 1.36 -10.06 -4.92
N ASP A 105 1.11 -10.36 -6.20
CA ASP A 105 0.63 -9.37 -7.16
C ASP A 105 -0.64 -8.70 -6.63
N LYS A 106 -0.65 -7.37 -6.63
CA LYS A 106 -1.77 -6.57 -6.13
C LYS A 106 -1.93 -5.30 -6.96
N ALA A 107 -3.18 -4.92 -7.20
CA ALA A 107 -3.51 -3.63 -7.76
C ALA A 107 -4.54 -2.93 -6.87
N GLY A 108 -4.48 -1.61 -6.81
CA GLY A 108 -5.43 -0.79 -6.09
C GLY A 108 -5.78 0.45 -6.90
N LEU A 109 -7.07 0.66 -7.16
CA LEU A 109 -7.59 1.90 -7.72
C LEU A 109 -8.15 2.74 -6.58
N VAL A 110 -7.74 4.00 -6.48
CA VAL A 110 -8.28 4.97 -5.52
C VAL A 110 -8.76 6.23 -6.24
N TRP A 111 -9.89 6.76 -5.79
CA TRP A 111 -10.36 8.09 -6.13
C TRP A 111 -10.63 8.89 -4.85
N ASN A 112 -10.13 10.11 -4.79
CA ASN A 112 -10.31 11.01 -3.66
C ASN A 112 -11.42 12.03 -3.96
N SER A 113 -12.50 12.00 -3.20
CA SER A 113 -13.66 12.88 -3.43
C SER A 113 -13.43 14.35 -3.09
N GLN A 114 -12.39 14.67 -2.32
CA GLN A 114 -12.06 16.06 -1.98
C GLN A 114 -11.26 16.73 -3.10
N THR A 115 -10.31 16.00 -3.69
CA THR A 115 -9.40 16.52 -4.73
C THR A 115 -9.85 16.18 -6.14
N ASN A 116 -10.85 15.29 -6.29
CA ASN A 116 -11.27 14.66 -7.53
C ASN A 116 -10.16 13.86 -8.24
N GLN A 117 -9.09 13.50 -7.53
CA GLN A 117 -7.94 12.84 -8.15
C GLN A 117 -8.10 11.32 -8.14
N MET A 118 -7.77 10.67 -9.26
CA MET A 118 -7.64 9.21 -9.34
C MET A 118 -6.17 8.80 -9.34
N ALA A 119 -5.88 7.69 -8.69
CA ALA A 119 -4.58 7.04 -8.73
C ALA A 119 -4.70 5.52 -8.69
N VAL A 120 -3.66 4.85 -9.19
CA VAL A 120 -3.57 3.41 -9.28
C VAL A 120 -2.23 2.97 -8.72
N MET A 121 -2.27 2.02 -7.81
CA MET A 121 -1.11 1.30 -7.32
C MET A 121 -1.05 -0.04 -8.03
N LEU A 122 0.14 -0.41 -8.53
CA LEU A 122 0.42 -1.71 -9.10
C LEU A 122 1.65 -2.31 -8.42
N ILE A 123 1.48 -3.48 -7.85
CA ILE A 123 2.54 -4.33 -7.34
C ILE A 123 2.54 -5.57 -8.21
N LYS A 124 3.62 -5.76 -8.97
CA LYS A 124 3.77 -6.90 -9.87
C LYS A 124 5.21 -7.37 -9.92
N ASP A 125 5.42 -8.68 -9.80
CA ASP A 125 6.76 -9.29 -9.83
C ASP A 125 7.72 -8.65 -8.80
N GLY A 126 7.19 -8.28 -7.63
CA GLY A 126 7.94 -7.59 -6.57
C GLY A 126 8.30 -6.13 -6.84
N LYS A 127 7.92 -5.56 -7.99
CA LYS A 127 8.06 -4.13 -8.29
C LYS A 127 6.76 -3.40 -7.92
N SER A 128 6.88 -2.29 -7.21
CA SER A 128 5.75 -1.42 -6.90
C SER A 128 5.82 -0.10 -7.69
N GLU A 129 4.69 0.30 -8.28
CA GLU A 129 4.55 1.50 -9.10
C GLU A 129 3.23 2.22 -8.73
N ILE A 130 3.25 3.55 -8.78
CA ILE A 130 2.08 4.41 -8.56
C ILE A 130 1.87 5.25 -9.81
N PHE A 131 0.65 5.23 -10.34
CA PHE A 131 0.21 6.02 -11.48
C PHE A 131 -0.90 6.96 -11.02
N SER A 132 -0.72 8.26 -11.22
CA SER A 132 -1.66 9.27 -10.75
C SER A 132 -2.10 10.17 -11.89
N GLU A 133 -3.34 10.64 -11.83
CA GLU A 133 -3.76 11.71 -12.71
C GLU A 133 -2.98 12.99 -12.45
N GLN A 134 -2.54 13.59 -13.53
CA GLN A 134 -1.99 14.93 -13.53
C GLN A 134 -3.15 15.92 -13.71
N ILE A 135 -3.27 16.86 -12.78
CA ILE A 135 -4.23 17.95 -12.93
C ILE A 135 -3.67 18.91 -13.99
N ALA A 136 -4.44 19.15 -15.05
CA ALA A 136 -4.07 20.08 -16.11
C ALA A 136 -3.80 21.48 -15.50
N GLY A 137 -2.55 21.96 -15.65
CA GLY A 137 -2.10 23.25 -15.12
C GLY A 137 -1.48 23.22 -13.73
N ALA A 138 -1.40 22.06 -13.06
CA ALA A 138 -0.63 21.93 -11.83
C ALA A 138 0.88 21.96 -12.14
N LYS A 139 1.62 22.82 -11.44
CA LYS A 139 3.09 22.91 -11.56
C LYS A 139 3.83 21.78 -10.86
N GLU A 140 3.16 21.10 -9.92
CA GLU A 140 3.73 20.02 -9.12
C GLU A 140 2.81 18.80 -9.18
N ALA A 141 3.42 17.62 -9.22
CA ALA A 141 2.69 16.36 -9.15
C ALA A 141 2.06 16.23 -7.76
N ILE A 142 0.76 15.91 -7.70
CA ILE A 142 0.09 15.69 -6.43
C ILE A 142 0.37 14.25 -6.00
N THR A 143 0.96 14.10 -4.81
CA THR A 143 1.17 12.80 -4.18
C THR A 143 -0.19 12.22 -3.80
N PRO A 144 -0.60 11.07 -4.39
CA PRO A 144 -1.88 10.46 -4.08
C PRO A 144 -1.91 9.92 -2.65
N VAL A 145 -3.10 9.97 -2.03
CA VAL A 145 -3.36 9.36 -0.72
C VAL A 145 -4.06 8.03 -0.96
N PHE A 146 -3.53 6.96 -0.37
CA PHE A 146 -4.08 5.61 -0.45
C PHE A 146 -4.71 5.18 0.88
N PRO A 147 -5.71 4.28 0.87
CA PRO A 147 -6.23 3.65 2.08
C PRO A 147 -5.16 2.79 2.78
N GLN A 148 -5.36 2.53 4.07
CA GLN A 148 -4.36 1.84 4.91
C GLN A 148 -3.96 0.48 4.35
N GLU A 149 -4.91 -0.28 3.78
CA GLU A 149 -4.63 -1.59 3.19
C GLU A 149 -3.59 -1.52 2.06
N LEU A 150 -3.75 -0.55 1.15
CA LEU A 150 -2.86 -0.37 0.01
C LEU A 150 -1.50 0.20 0.45
N GLN A 151 -1.47 1.09 1.43
CA GLN A 151 -0.22 1.57 2.03
C GLN A 151 0.61 0.42 2.61
N ASN A 152 -0.05 -0.47 3.37
CA ASN A 152 0.61 -1.64 3.97
C ASN A 152 1.17 -2.58 2.90
N ALA A 153 0.40 -2.84 1.84
CA ALA A 153 0.85 -3.69 0.74
C ALA A 153 2.05 -3.09 0.00
N TYR A 154 2.02 -1.77 -0.24
CA TYR A 154 3.10 -1.04 -0.91
C TYR A 154 4.40 -1.07 -0.10
N SER A 155 4.33 -0.79 1.20
CA SER A 155 5.49 -0.84 2.10
C SER A 155 6.11 -2.24 2.13
N LYS A 156 5.27 -3.29 2.25
CA LYS A 156 5.72 -4.68 2.22
C LYS A 156 6.41 -5.03 0.89
N ALA A 157 5.87 -4.58 -0.24
CA ALA A 157 6.48 -4.79 -1.54
C ALA A 157 7.85 -4.09 -1.64
N GLN A 158 7.98 -2.86 -1.14
CA GLN A 158 9.26 -2.15 -1.11
C GLN A 158 10.30 -2.82 -0.22
N GLU A 159 9.92 -3.32 0.95
CA GLU A 159 10.83 -4.06 1.84
C GLU A 159 11.37 -5.30 1.14
N ILE A 160 10.50 -6.08 0.50
CA ILE A 160 10.91 -7.29 -0.21
C ILE A 160 11.78 -6.93 -1.41
N GLN A 161 11.43 -5.89 -2.17
CA GLN A 161 12.27 -5.42 -3.27
C GLN A 161 13.68 -4.99 -2.81
N LYS A 162 13.80 -4.33 -1.65
CA LYS A 162 15.10 -4.01 -1.04
C LYS A 162 15.88 -5.26 -0.65
N THR A 163 15.23 -6.28 -0.10
CA THR A 163 15.89 -7.55 0.24
C THR A 163 16.34 -8.34 -0.98
N LEU A 164 15.56 -8.32 -2.07
CA LEU A 164 15.91 -9.01 -3.32
C LEU A 164 17.03 -8.29 -4.09
N ASN A 165 17.07 -6.96 -4.00
CA ASN A 165 18.11 -6.13 -4.61
C ASN A 165 19.32 -5.92 -3.68
N ALA A 166 19.29 -6.43 -2.45
CA ALA A 166 20.43 -6.39 -1.56
C ALA A 166 21.56 -7.26 -2.15
N PRO A 167 22.82 -6.81 -2.07
CA PRO A 167 23.95 -7.63 -2.52
C PRO A 167 23.91 -8.97 -1.80
N ALA A 168 24.14 -10.07 -2.53
CA ALA A 168 24.14 -11.43 -1.98
C ALA A 168 25.03 -11.59 -0.73
N GLU A 169 26.04 -10.73 -0.58
CA GLU A 169 26.94 -10.65 0.57
C GLU A 169 26.23 -10.21 1.87
N ALA A 170 25.28 -9.28 1.81
CA ALA A 170 24.53 -8.81 2.99
C ALA A 170 23.48 -9.82 3.47
N MET A 171 22.94 -10.63 2.54
CA MET A 171 22.06 -11.76 2.88
C MET A 171 22.85 -12.92 3.48
N GLY A 172 24.08 -13.16 3.00
CA GLY A 172 25.04 -14.10 3.59
C GLY A 172 25.39 -13.76 5.04
N GLU A 173 25.78 -12.51 5.32
CA GLU A 173 26.09 -12.07 6.69
C GLU A 173 24.91 -12.16 7.66
N ALA A 174 23.68 -11.88 7.19
CA ALA A 174 22.49 -11.95 8.03
C ALA A 174 22.08 -13.41 8.34
N LEU A 175 22.27 -14.33 7.38
CA LEU A 175 22.04 -15.76 7.57
C LEU A 175 23.10 -16.38 8.48
N ASP A 176 24.38 -16.05 8.29
CA ASP A 176 25.48 -16.54 9.11
C ASP A 176 25.35 -16.07 10.57
N LYS A 177 25.03 -14.79 10.82
CA LYS A 177 24.78 -14.30 12.19
C LYS A 177 23.62 -15.01 12.88
N LYS A 178 22.53 -15.30 12.14
CA LYS A 178 21.37 -15.99 12.69
C LYS A 178 21.68 -17.47 12.97
N LEU A 179 22.47 -18.11 12.12
CA LEU A 179 22.93 -19.48 12.30
C LEU A 179 23.88 -19.61 13.50
N ASP A 180 24.87 -18.73 13.62
CA ASP A 180 25.81 -18.70 14.76
C ASP A 180 25.06 -18.48 16.08
N SER A 181 24.15 -17.51 16.14
CA SER A 181 23.34 -17.28 17.35
C SER A 181 22.48 -18.49 17.72
N THR A 182 22.00 -19.26 16.74
CA THR A 182 21.18 -20.44 16.99
C THR A 182 22.04 -21.60 17.50
N ILE A 183 23.23 -21.78 16.91
CA ILE A 183 24.20 -22.81 17.33
C ILE A 183 24.70 -22.52 18.74
N ASP A 184 24.97 -21.26 19.08
CA ASP A 184 25.44 -20.87 20.42
C ASP A 184 24.34 -21.05 21.47
N ASN A 185 23.09 -20.70 21.16
CA ASN A 185 21.96 -20.95 22.04
C ASN A 185 21.74 -22.46 22.27
N VAL A 186 21.84 -23.29 21.23
CA VAL A 186 21.72 -24.75 21.35
C VAL A 186 22.87 -25.33 22.18
N LYS A 187 24.11 -24.86 21.99
CA LYS A 187 25.26 -25.29 22.81
C LYS A 187 25.08 -24.90 24.27
N GLN A 188 24.59 -23.69 24.55
CA GLN A 188 24.33 -23.25 25.92
C GLN A 188 23.17 -24.01 26.57
N GLU A 189 22.07 -24.26 25.84
CA GLU A 189 20.96 -25.08 26.31
C GLU A 189 21.38 -26.53 26.61
N GLN A 190 22.21 -27.12 25.74
CA GLN A 190 22.74 -28.46 25.96
C GLN A 190 23.69 -28.51 27.15
N LYS A 191 24.59 -27.51 27.30
CA LYS A 191 25.49 -27.43 28.44
C LYS A 191 24.72 -27.31 29.76
N ASN A 192 23.72 -26.42 29.82
CA ASN A 192 22.90 -26.23 31.00
C ASN A 192 22.09 -27.49 31.37
N LYS A 193 21.58 -28.25 30.38
CA LYS A 193 20.91 -29.54 30.61
C LYS A 193 21.86 -30.63 31.11
N ILE A 194 23.09 -30.67 30.60
CA ILE A 194 24.10 -31.63 31.05
C ILE A 194 24.51 -31.29 32.48
N ASP A 195 24.77 -30.02 32.78
CA ASP A 195 25.15 -29.56 34.12
C ASP A 195 24.03 -29.82 35.15
N SER A 196 22.75 -29.61 34.79
CA SER A 196 21.62 -29.94 35.67
C SER A 196 21.49 -31.46 35.89
N THR A 197 21.64 -32.26 34.84
CA THR A 197 21.54 -33.73 34.93
C THR A 197 22.66 -34.32 35.79
N ILE A 198 23.89 -33.77 35.68
CA ILE A 198 25.04 -34.20 36.49
C ILE A 198 24.84 -33.79 37.96
N ASN A 199 24.38 -32.56 38.22
CA ASN A 199 24.13 -32.10 39.59
C ASN A 199 23.00 -32.89 40.27
N ASP A 200 21.95 -33.24 39.53
CA ASP A 200 20.85 -34.08 40.03
C ASP A 200 21.33 -35.52 40.30
N ALA A 201 22.20 -36.08 39.45
CA ALA A 201 22.78 -37.40 39.65
C ALA A 201 23.75 -37.46 40.87
N ILE A 202 24.54 -36.41 41.08
CA ILE A 202 25.45 -36.29 42.23
C ILE A 202 24.66 -36.15 43.55
N ASN A 203 23.60 -35.34 43.55
CA ASN A 203 22.77 -35.13 44.75
C ASN A 203 21.92 -36.36 45.13
N GLN A 204 21.67 -37.29 44.20
CA GLN A 204 20.96 -38.55 44.48
C GLN A 204 21.87 -39.69 44.96
N GLN A 205 23.20 -39.53 44.92
CA GLN A 205 24.17 -40.59 45.27
C GLN A 205 24.85 -40.42 46.64
N ILE A 206 24.45 -39.46 47.46
CA ILE A 206 24.94 -39.32 48.85
C ILE A 206 23.79 -39.57 49.84
N PRO A 207 23.66 -40.78 50.40
CA PRO A 207 22.80 -41.01 51.55
C PRO A 207 23.45 -40.41 52.81
N ASP A 208 22.66 -39.65 53.56
CA ASP A 208 22.96 -39.20 54.92
C ASP A 208 23.39 -40.39 55.81
N ALA A 209 24.56 -40.26 56.46
CA ALA A 209 24.96 -41.12 57.57
C ALA A 209 25.54 -40.27 58.72
N GLN A 210 24.62 -39.69 59.50
CA GLN A 210 24.54 -39.73 60.96
C GLN A 210 25.79 -39.37 61.82
N GLN A 211 25.68 -38.27 62.56
CA GLN A 211 26.07 -38.20 63.99
C GLN A 211 25.27 -39.26 64.79
N PRO A 212 25.74 -39.83 65.93
CA PRO A 212 26.33 -39.09 67.06
C PRO A 212 27.38 -39.83 67.97
N ALA A 213 28.00 -39.02 68.85
CA ALA A 213 28.29 -39.25 70.28
C ALA A 213 29.21 -40.39 70.84
N THR A 214 30.17 -39.91 71.64
CA THR A 214 30.57 -40.31 73.02
C THR A 214 31.47 -41.52 73.33
N ASN A 215 32.47 -41.18 74.17
CA ASN A 215 33.42 -41.93 75.01
C ASN A 215 34.59 -42.67 74.35
#